data_AF-A0A6A5Z4K6-F1
#
_entry.id   AF-A0A6A5Z4K6-F1
#
_cell.length_a   1.000
_cell.length_b   1.000
_cell.length_c   1.000
_cell.angle_alpha   90.00
_cell.angle_beta   90.00
_cell.angle_gamma   90.00
#
_symmetry.space_group_name_H-M   'P 1'
#
loop_
_entity.id
_entity.type
_entity.pdbx_description
1 polymer ?
#
loop_
_entity_poly.entity_id
_entity_poly.type
_entity_poly.pdbx_seq_one_letter_code
_entity_poly.pdbx_strand_id
1 'polypeptide(L)'
;MDTANAAPSTTSGTRNRWDTPVRKPQDAFNRSQYSSTSTEVVPRTKVTLRGTGTDQSSVADILMCKGSRLPKLSKLWFARTPHVLKGTHDKEGNFTSVECVRADQDFENWETENQVSMRKLVSLLHEIKRTMSDKIGVAMLVSRASGRPLEMLRVSRTVPILPVDTIREYFG
;
A
#
# COMPACT_ATOMS: atom_id res chain seq x y z
N MET A 1 -67.91 -1.22 -45.26
CA MET A 1 -67.06 -0.30 -46.03
C MET A 1 -66.49 0.70 -45.03
N ASP A 2 -65.21 0.76 -44.71
CA ASP A 2 -64.03 0.03 -45.18
C ASP A 2 -62.94 0.08 -44.10
N THR A 3 -62.19 -1.03 -44.08
CA THR A 3 -60.76 -1.23 -43.81
C THR A 3 -60.07 -0.72 -42.53
N ALA A 4 -59.50 -1.72 -41.84
CA ALA A 4 -58.39 -1.65 -40.92
C ALA A 4 -57.13 -1.04 -41.55
N ASN A 5 -56.31 -0.39 -40.72
CA ASN A 5 -54.87 -0.27 -40.98
C ASN A 5 -54.09 -0.42 -39.67
N ALA A 6 -53.25 -1.45 -39.65
CA ALA A 6 -52.24 -1.70 -38.63
C ALA A 6 -51.04 -0.76 -38.82
N ALA A 7 -50.39 -0.40 -37.72
CA ALA A 7 -49.07 0.21 -37.72
C ALA A 7 -48.16 -0.48 -36.68
N PRO A 8 -46.83 -0.53 -36.93
CA PRO A 8 -45.95 -1.59 -36.45
C PRO A 8 -45.27 -1.29 -35.11
N SER A 9 -44.84 -2.38 -34.47
CA SER A 9 -43.93 -2.43 -33.34
C SER A 9 -42.54 -1.88 -33.69
N THR A 10 -41.93 -1.14 -32.75
CA THR A 10 -40.48 -0.85 -32.80
C THR A 10 -39.89 -0.91 -31.39
N THR A 11 -38.81 -1.68 -31.33
CA THR A 11 -38.10 -2.15 -30.15
C THR A 11 -37.00 -1.17 -29.71
N SER A 12 -36.70 -1.19 -28.40
CA SER A 12 -35.37 -1.05 -27.78
C SER A 12 -34.56 0.24 -27.92
N GLY A 13 -34.01 0.71 -26.79
CA GLY A 13 -32.76 1.48 -26.79
C GLY A 13 -32.59 2.49 -25.67
N THR A 14 -32.46 2.03 -24.42
CA THR A 14 -31.89 2.82 -23.32
C THR A 14 -30.49 3.30 -23.69
N ARG A 15 -30.33 4.62 -23.89
CA ARG A 15 -29.02 5.26 -24.12
C ARG A 15 -28.31 5.49 -22.79
N ASN A 16 -27.17 4.83 -22.63
CA ASN A 16 -26.26 5.01 -21.52
C ASN A 16 -25.59 6.40 -21.57
N ARG A 17 -25.56 7.04 -20.41
CA ARG A 17 -25.04 8.38 -20.12
C ARG A 17 -23.53 8.33 -19.83
N TRP A 18 -22.71 7.94 -20.79
CA TRP A 18 -21.24 7.87 -20.62
C TRP A 18 -20.42 8.37 -21.83
N ASP A 19 -21.01 9.18 -22.70
CA ASP A 19 -20.25 9.85 -23.77
C ASP A 19 -20.02 11.32 -23.41
N THR A 20 -18.85 11.61 -22.84
CA THR A 20 -18.27 12.95 -22.90
C THR A 20 -16.76 12.83 -23.04
N PRO A 21 -16.14 13.37 -24.12
CA PRO A 21 -14.70 13.28 -24.30
C PRO A 21 -13.96 14.23 -23.34
N VAL A 22 -12.99 13.69 -22.60
CA VAL A 22 -12.09 14.45 -21.72
C VAL A 22 -11.14 15.29 -22.58
N ARG A 23 -11.28 16.62 -22.51
CA ARG A 23 -10.31 17.58 -23.07
C ARG A 23 -9.01 17.50 -22.26
N LYS A 24 -7.87 17.32 -22.92
CA LYS A 24 -6.54 17.50 -22.34
C LYS A 24 -6.25 19.00 -22.19
N PRO A 25 -5.77 19.50 -21.04
CA PRO A 25 -5.11 20.78 -20.98
C PRO A 25 -3.62 20.57 -21.28
N GLN A 26 -3.18 21.01 -22.46
CA GLN A 26 -1.85 21.60 -22.60
C GLN A 26 -1.96 23.01 -22.05
N ASP A 27 -1.12 23.38 -21.08
CA ASP A 27 -0.44 24.67 -21.09
C ASP A 27 0.72 24.67 -20.10
N ALA A 28 1.79 25.32 -20.57
CA ALA A 28 3.09 25.42 -19.96
C ALA A 28 3.05 26.17 -18.62
N PHE A 29 3.80 25.66 -17.63
CA PHE A 29 4.25 26.49 -16.51
C PHE A 29 5.77 26.43 -16.41
N ASN A 30 6.38 27.46 -17.02
CA ASN A 30 7.78 27.79 -16.92
C ASN A 30 8.04 28.35 -15.50
N ARG A 31 8.88 27.68 -14.71
CA ARG A 31 9.45 28.28 -13.48
C ARG A 31 10.86 27.75 -13.27
N SER A 32 11.83 28.42 -13.89
CA SER A 32 13.20 28.43 -13.39
C SER A 32 13.30 29.42 -12.21
N GLN A 33 14.31 29.19 -11.37
CA GLN A 33 14.81 30.04 -10.28
C GLN A 33 14.23 29.79 -8.87
N TYR A 34 14.74 28.73 -8.24
CA TYR A 34 15.21 28.81 -6.85
C TYR A 34 16.61 28.20 -6.80
N SER A 35 17.62 29.08 -6.80
CA SER A 35 18.98 28.74 -6.41
C SER A 35 18.99 28.64 -4.89
N SER A 36 18.91 27.41 -4.37
CA SER A 36 19.14 27.11 -2.97
C SER A 36 20.24 26.06 -2.92
N THR A 37 21.36 26.44 -2.31
CA THR A 37 22.54 25.60 -2.06
C THR A 37 22.12 24.22 -1.57
N SER A 38 22.19 23.24 -2.47
CA SER A 38 21.93 21.83 -2.18
C SER A 38 23.06 21.33 -1.29
N THR A 39 22.83 21.37 0.02
CA THR A 39 23.58 20.50 0.93
C THR A 39 23.21 19.10 0.50
N GLU A 40 24.15 18.38 -0.11
CA GLU A 40 23.93 17.04 -0.64
C GLU A 40 23.60 16.09 0.54
N VAL A 41 22.32 15.96 0.85
CA VAL A 41 21.83 14.97 1.80
C VAL A 41 22.02 13.63 1.12
N VAL A 42 23.16 12.98 1.39
CA VAL A 42 23.39 11.60 0.94
C VAL A 42 22.24 10.76 1.50
N PRO A 43 21.35 10.20 0.67
CA PRO A 43 20.24 9.42 1.16
C PRO A 43 20.80 8.16 1.82
N ARG A 44 20.58 8.04 3.14
CA ARG A 44 21.05 6.91 3.96
C ARG A 44 20.46 5.55 3.53
N THR A 45 19.48 5.56 2.62
CA THR A 45 18.74 4.39 2.15
C THR A 45 18.65 4.41 0.63
N LYS A 46 19.18 3.37 -0.02
CA LYS A 46 19.03 3.11 -1.46
C LYS A 46 17.76 2.29 -1.68
N VAL A 47 16.80 2.83 -2.44
CA VAL A 47 15.58 2.11 -2.84
C VAL A 47 15.81 1.49 -4.22
N THR A 48 15.59 0.18 -4.34
CA THR A 48 15.67 -0.53 -5.62
C THR A 48 14.26 -0.62 -6.22
N LEU A 49 13.95 0.26 -7.18
CA LEU A 49 12.72 0.18 -7.96
C LEU A 49 12.83 -0.98 -8.98
N ARG A 50 11.82 -1.85 -9.04
CA ARG A 50 11.73 -2.93 -10.05
C ARG A 50 10.39 -2.85 -10.78
N GLY A 51 10.44 -2.90 -12.12
CA GLY A 51 9.27 -2.95 -13.00
C GLY A 51 8.57 -1.60 -13.22
N THR A 52 7.51 -1.60 -14.05
CA THR A 52 6.57 -0.48 -14.19
C THR A 52 5.60 -0.51 -13.02
N GLY A 53 6.01 0.07 -11.90
CA GLY A 53 5.18 0.15 -10.70
C GLY A 53 3.89 0.91 -10.96
N THR A 54 2.84 0.55 -10.22
CA THR A 54 1.66 1.41 -10.05
C THR A 54 2.08 2.65 -9.28
N ASP A 55 1.62 3.84 -9.69
CA ASP A 55 1.88 5.04 -8.91
C ASP A 55 1.34 4.84 -7.49
N GLN A 56 2.17 5.11 -6.48
CA GLN A 56 1.85 4.84 -5.07
C GLN A 56 0.56 5.56 -4.65
N SER A 57 0.30 6.73 -5.23
CA SER A 57 -0.92 7.51 -4.98
C SER A 57 -2.20 6.79 -5.44
N SER A 58 -2.09 5.82 -6.36
CA SER A 58 -3.21 5.07 -6.93
C SER A 58 -3.36 3.65 -6.36
N VAL A 59 -2.51 3.25 -5.41
CA VAL A 59 -2.56 1.92 -4.79
C VAL A 59 -3.74 1.83 -3.81
N ALA A 60 -4.47 0.71 -3.86
CA ALA A 60 -5.56 0.41 -2.94
C ALA A 60 -5.42 -0.98 -2.32
N ASP A 61 -5.74 -1.11 -1.03
CA ASP A 61 -5.94 -2.41 -0.37
C ASP A 61 -7.41 -2.86 -0.55
N ILE A 62 -7.64 -4.13 -0.87
CA ILE A 62 -9.00 -4.68 -1.05
C ILE A 62 -9.35 -5.51 0.17
N LEU A 63 -10.48 -5.19 0.81
CA LEU A 63 -10.90 -5.82 2.05
C LEU A 63 -12.37 -6.18 2.03
N MET A 64 -12.67 -7.34 2.58
CA MET A 64 -14.04 -7.80 2.82
C MET A 64 -14.25 -7.87 4.32
N CYS A 65 -15.26 -7.18 4.83
CA CYS A 65 -15.49 -7.05 6.26
C CYS A 65 -16.96 -7.28 6.61
N LYS A 66 -17.19 -7.90 7.77
CA LYS A 66 -18.49 -7.90 8.41
C LYS A 66 -18.60 -6.62 9.24
N GLY A 67 -19.40 -5.66 8.77
CA GLY A 67 -19.59 -4.36 9.42
C GLY A 67 -18.55 -3.30 9.07
N SER A 68 -18.48 -2.23 9.88
CA SER A 68 -17.81 -0.97 9.51
C SER A 68 -16.31 -0.91 9.76
N ARG A 69 -15.69 -1.95 10.33
CA ARG A 69 -14.28 -1.88 10.76
C ARG A 69 -13.34 -1.67 9.56
N LEU A 70 -12.60 -0.57 9.59
CA LEU A 70 -11.49 -0.34 8.69
C LEU A 70 -10.31 -1.26 9.06
N PRO A 71 -9.42 -1.56 8.11
CA PRO A 71 -8.16 -2.25 8.40
C PRO A 71 -7.35 -1.53 9.48
N LYS A 72 -6.41 -2.24 10.09
CA LYS A 72 -5.41 -1.62 10.96
C LYS A 72 -4.64 -0.57 10.17
N LEU A 73 -4.83 0.70 10.52
CA LEU A 73 -4.21 1.85 9.86
C LEU A 73 -2.69 1.75 9.81
N SER A 74 -2.08 1.06 10.78
CA SER A 74 -0.65 0.74 10.78
C SER A 74 -0.19 -0.01 9.53
N LYS A 75 -0.97 -0.98 9.03
CA LYS A 75 -0.64 -1.72 7.80
C LYS A 75 -0.57 -0.76 6.61
N LEU A 76 -1.60 0.09 6.47
CA LEU A 76 -1.72 1.03 5.36
C LEU A 76 -0.63 2.10 5.42
N TRP A 77 -0.34 2.61 6.61
CA TRP A 77 0.71 3.61 6.81
C TRP A 77 2.09 3.06 6.45
N PHE A 78 2.45 1.84 6.91
CA PHE A 78 3.73 1.21 6.56
C PHE A 78 3.85 0.90 5.07
N ALA A 79 2.76 0.45 4.44
CA ALA A 79 2.73 0.17 3.00
C ALA A 79 2.55 1.44 2.13
N ARG A 80 2.33 2.60 2.77
CA ARG A 80 1.96 3.87 2.11
C ARG A 80 0.78 3.71 1.16
N THR A 81 -0.22 2.91 1.55
CA THR A 81 -1.41 2.60 0.73
C THR A 81 -2.53 3.60 1.05
N PRO A 82 -2.79 4.59 0.17
CA PRO A 82 -3.71 5.69 0.48
C PRO A 82 -5.19 5.30 0.43
N HIS A 83 -5.53 4.25 -0.31
CA HIS A 83 -6.91 3.86 -0.57
C HIS A 83 -7.25 2.48 -0.02
N VAL A 84 -8.50 2.32 0.39
CA VAL A 84 -9.08 1.03 0.76
C VAL A 84 -10.38 0.83 0.01
N LEU A 85 -10.47 -0.22 -0.79
CA LEU A 85 -11.73 -0.70 -1.36
C LEU A 85 -12.34 -1.71 -0.39
N LYS A 86 -13.41 -1.30 0.29
CA LYS A 86 -14.06 -2.10 1.33
C LYS A 86 -15.41 -2.61 0.85
N GLY A 87 -15.55 -3.92 0.81
CA GLY A 87 -16.82 -4.62 0.61
C GLY A 87 -17.41 -5.06 1.95
N THR A 88 -18.62 -4.60 2.27
CA THR A 88 -19.37 -5.06 3.45
C THR A 88 -20.33 -6.17 3.04
N HIS A 89 -20.37 -7.27 3.78
CA HIS A 89 -21.27 -8.41 3.51
C HIS A 89 -22.18 -8.76 4.70
N ASP A 90 -23.35 -9.33 4.39
CA ASP A 90 -24.29 -9.88 5.36
C ASP A 90 -23.81 -11.25 5.93
N LYS A 91 -24.65 -11.97 6.68
CA LYS A 91 -24.26 -13.26 7.25
C LYS A 91 -24.22 -14.37 6.19
N GLU A 92 -24.96 -14.17 5.12
CA GLU A 92 -25.16 -15.07 3.99
C GLU A 92 -24.05 -14.90 2.93
N GLY A 93 -23.22 -13.86 3.06
CA GLY A 93 -22.08 -13.57 2.19
C GLY A 93 -22.42 -12.64 1.02
N ASN A 94 -23.62 -12.05 0.98
CA ASN A 94 -23.99 -11.09 -0.04
C ASN A 94 -23.42 -9.72 0.29
N PHE A 95 -22.83 -9.06 -0.71
CA PHE A 95 -22.37 -7.68 -0.54
C PHE A 95 -23.56 -6.74 -0.36
N THR A 96 -23.53 -6.01 0.75
CA THR A 96 -24.52 -4.98 1.08
C THR A 96 -24.04 -3.58 0.71
N SER A 97 -22.73 -3.36 0.68
CA SER A 97 -22.12 -2.12 0.22
C SER A 97 -20.68 -2.31 -0.27
N VAL A 98 -20.24 -1.40 -1.14
CA VAL A 98 -18.83 -1.24 -1.53
C VAL A 98 -18.50 0.24 -1.42
N GLU A 99 -17.42 0.57 -0.73
CA GLU A 99 -16.94 1.94 -0.54
C GLU A 99 -15.44 2.03 -0.81
N CYS A 100 -15.00 3.18 -1.33
CA CYS A 100 -13.59 3.54 -1.43
C CYS A 100 -13.29 4.56 -0.33
N VAL A 101 -12.42 4.18 0.60
CA VAL A 101 -12.03 5.01 1.75
C VAL A 101 -10.64 5.57 1.52
N ARG A 102 -10.48 6.87 1.78
CA ARG A 102 -9.19 7.56 1.81
C ARG A 102 -8.57 7.42 3.20
N ALA A 103 -7.68 6.44 3.36
CA ALA A 103 -7.00 6.17 4.61
C ALA A 103 -5.83 7.13 4.88
N ASP A 104 -5.31 7.76 3.83
CA ASP A 104 -4.21 8.74 3.91
C ASP A 104 -4.55 9.96 4.76
N GLN A 105 -5.83 10.33 4.85
CA GLN A 105 -6.32 11.42 5.68
C GLN A 105 -6.05 11.21 7.18
N ASP A 106 -5.96 9.96 7.62
CA ASP A 106 -5.73 9.60 9.02
C ASP A 106 -4.25 9.33 9.33
N PHE A 107 -3.36 9.35 8.32
CA PHE A 107 -1.96 8.98 8.49
C PHE A 107 -1.20 9.90 9.44
N GLU A 108 -1.43 11.22 9.35
CA GLU A 108 -0.74 12.19 10.20
C GLU A 108 -1.14 12.05 11.67
N ASN A 109 -2.44 11.88 11.93
CA ASN A 109 -2.98 11.66 13.26
C ASN A 109 -2.43 10.35 13.84
N TRP A 110 -2.49 9.27 13.07
CA TRP A 110 -1.96 7.98 13.47
C TRP A 110 -0.46 8.04 13.76
N GLU A 111 0.31 8.72 12.91
CA GLU A 111 1.75 8.86 13.07
C GLU A 111 2.07 9.59 14.37
N THR A 112 1.37 10.69 14.64
CA THR A 112 1.51 11.50 15.86
C THR A 112 1.24 10.66 17.11
N GLU A 113 0.15 9.88 17.12
CA GLU A 113 -0.22 9.01 18.23
C GLU A 113 0.77 7.84 18.45
N ASN A 114 1.47 7.41 17.39
CA ASN A 114 2.33 6.22 17.42
C ASN A 114 3.84 6.55 17.45
N GLN A 115 4.23 7.81 17.57
CA GLN A 115 5.62 8.27 17.60
C GLN A 115 6.53 7.49 18.56
N VAL A 116 6.05 7.17 19.77
CA VAL A 116 6.82 6.39 20.76
C VAL A 116 7.11 4.98 20.25
N SER A 117 6.11 4.32 19.67
CA SER A 117 6.23 2.97 19.12
C SER A 117 7.15 2.95 17.89
N MET A 118 7.05 3.97 17.03
CA MET A 118 7.94 4.11 15.88
C MET A 118 9.39 4.31 16.29
N ARG A 119 9.67 5.14 17.30
CA ARG A 119 11.04 5.29 17.84
C ARG A 119 11.58 3.96 18.35
N LYS A 120 10.78 3.18 19.09
CA LYS A 120 11.16 1.84 19.55
C LYS A 120 11.46 0.91 18.38
N LEU A 121 10.64 0.93 17.32
CA LEU A 121 10.87 0.14 16.11
C LEU A 121 12.19 0.54 15.42
N VAL A 122 12.47 1.84 15.26
CA VAL A 122 13.72 2.34 14.68
C VAL A 122 14.93 1.92 15.53
N SER A 123 14.85 2.05 16.85
CA SER A 123 15.91 1.57 17.76
C SER A 123 16.13 0.07 17.62
N LEU A 124 15.08 -0.73 17.54
CA LEU A 124 15.17 -2.17 17.35
C LEU A 124 15.83 -2.53 16.02
N LEU A 125 15.44 -1.88 14.91
CA LEU A 125 16.06 -2.08 13.59
C LEU A 125 17.54 -1.72 13.61
N HIS A 126 17.92 -0.64 14.31
CA HIS A 126 19.31 -0.25 14.49
C HIS A 126 20.10 -1.32 15.26
N GLU A 127 19.56 -1.83 16.36
CA GLU A 127 20.19 -2.89 17.15
C GLU A 127 20.34 -4.20 16.37
N ILE A 128 19.34 -4.57 15.56
CA ILE A 128 19.43 -5.72 14.66
C ILE A 128 20.56 -5.53 13.66
N LYS A 129 20.60 -4.38 12.99
CA LYS A 129 21.65 -4.06 12.01
C LYS A 129 23.04 -4.08 12.65
N ARG A 130 23.20 -3.47 13.83
CA ARG A 130 24.45 -3.44 14.60
C ARG A 130 24.89 -4.83 15.03
N THR A 131 23.97 -5.66 15.50
CA THR A 131 24.29 -7.01 15.99
C THR A 131 24.70 -7.95 14.86
N MET A 132 24.20 -7.72 13.65
CA MET A 132 24.42 -8.54 12.46
C MET A 132 25.49 -7.99 11.51
N SER A 133 26.01 -6.77 11.70
CA SER A 133 26.93 -6.12 10.75
C SER A 133 28.18 -6.93 10.46
N ASP A 134 28.69 -7.64 11.47
CA ASP A 134 29.97 -8.35 11.40
C ASP A 134 29.79 -9.88 11.48
N LYS A 135 28.55 -10.36 11.33
CA LYS A 135 28.21 -11.78 11.50
C LYS A 135 27.64 -12.36 10.21
N ILE A 136 28.34 -13.35 9.66
CA ILE A 136 27.76 -14.22 8.63
C ILE A 136 26.83 -15.22 9.34
N GLY A 137 25.55 -15.15 9.02
CA GLY A 137 24.58 -16.12 9.51
C GLY A 137 23.15 -15.60 9.59
N VAL A 138 22.29 -16.41 10.19
CA VAL A 138 20.87 -16.14 10.38
C VAL A 138 20.61 -15.92 11.87
N ALA A 139 19.82 -14.89 12.19
CA ALA A 139 19.31 -14.65 13.52
C ALA A 139 17.77 -14.66 13.52
N MET A 140 17.20 -15.13 14.62
CA MET A 140 15.76 -15.14 14.87
C MET A 140 15.44 -14.15 15.98
N LEU A 141 14.56 -13.20 15.71
CA LEU A 141 14.00 -12.32 16.73
C LEU A 141 12.75 -12.97 17.33
N VAL A 142 12.76 -13.21 18.63
CA VAL A 142 11.68 -13.86 19.36
C VAL A 142 10.99 -12.85 20.26
N SER A 143 9.69 -12.67 20.04
CA SER A 143 8.80 -11.93 20.94
C SER A 143 7.91 -12.93 21.68
N ARG A 144 7.96 -12.93 23.01
CA ARG A 144 7.04 -13.71 23.85
C ARG A 144 5.91 -12.79 24.36
N ALA A 145 4.81 -13.39 24.84
CA ALA A 145 3.68 -12.62 25.38
C ALA A 145 4.11 -11.66 26.51
N SER A 146 3.28 -10.64 26.74
CA SER A 146 3.56 -9.37 27.42
C SER A 146 4.53 -9.45 28.62
N GLY A 147 5.56 -8.60 28.58
CA GLY A 147 6.43 -8.27 29.73
C GLY A 147 7.85 -8.84 29.65
N ARG A 148 8.13 -9.77 28.74
CA ARG A 148 9.50 -10.28 28.55
C ARG A 148 10.29 -9.44 27.54
N PRO A 149 11.61 -9.27 27.73
CA PRO A 149 12.47 -8.66 26.73
C PRO A 149 12.42 -9.41 25.39
N LEU A 150 12.66 -8.68 24.30
CA LEU A 150 12.90 -9.29 23.00
C LEU A 150 14.21 -10.09 23.05
N GLU A 151 14.19 -11.30 22.50
CA GLU A 151 15.36 -12.17 22.43
C GLU A 151 15.84 -12.30 20.99
N MET A 152 17.16 -12.27 20.78
CA MET A 152 17.77 -12.56 19.49
C MET A 152 18.57 -13.85 19.60
N LEU A 153 18.14 -14.88 18.87
CA LEU A 153 18.76 -16.20 18.88
C LEU A 153 19.54 -16.40 17.58
N ARG A 154 20.78 -16.89 17.68
CA ARG A 154 21.53 -17.33 16.50
C ARG A 154 20.99 -18.66 16.02
N VAL A 155 20.77 -18.79 14.71
CA VAL A 155 20.31 -20.04 14.11
C VAL A 155 21.53 -20.85 13.65
N SER A 156 21.75 -22.02 14.25
CA SER A 156 22.93 -22.87 14.03
C SER A 156 22.89 -23.64 12.71
N ARG A 157 21.69 -23.92 12.18
CA ARG A 157 21.51 -24.57 10.87
C ARG A 157 21.14 -23.51 9.84
N THR A 158 22.09 -23.20 8.96
CA THR A 158 21.90 -22.23 7.88
C THR A 158 21.19 -22.90 6.70
N VAL A 159 19.86 -23.01 6.76
CA VAL A 159 19.10 -23.04 5.52
C VAL A 159 19.09 -21.58 5.01
N PRO A 160 19.55 -21.31 3.77
CA PRO A 160 19.45 -19.97 3.20
C PRO A 160 17.98 -19.51 3.26
N ILE A 161 17.70 -18.42 3.97
CA ILE A 161 16.34 -17.83 4.00
C ILE A 161 16.01 -17.24 2.62
N LEU A 162 17.02 -16.80 1.89
CA LEU A 162 16.92 -16.36 0.50
C LEU A 162 17.32 -17.51 -0.42
N PRO A 163 16.63 -17.70 -1.57
CA PRO A 163 17.07 -18.63 -2.60
C PRO A 163 18.54 -18.39 -2.98
N VAL A 164 19.30 -19.47 -3.17
CA VAL A 164 20.75 -19.41 -3.44
C VAL A 164 21.05 -18.54 -4.67
N ASP A 165 20.20 -18.62 -5.69
CA ASP A 165 20.35 -17.83 -6.91
C ASP A 165 20.22 -16.32 -6.65
N THR A 166 19.29 -15.92 -5.76
CA THR A 166 19.13 -14.52 -5.35
C THR A 166 20.36 -14.01 -4.60
N ILE A 167 20.95 -14.85 -3.74
CA ILE A 167 22.18 -14.49 -3.03
C ILE A 167 23.31 -14.26 -4.05
N ARG A 168 23.50 -15.19 -4.98
CA ARG A 168 24.56 -15.10 -5.99
C ARG A 168 24.41 -13.88 -6.90
N GLU A 169 23.19 -13.53 -7.30
CA GLU A 169 22.95 -12.43 -8.24
C GLU A 169 23.14 -11.05 -7.60
N TYR A 170 22.77 -10.87 -6.33
CA TYR A 170 22.68 -9.53 -5.72
C TYR A 170 23.61 -9.29 -4.52
N PHE A 171 24.18 -10.34 -3.93
CA PHE A 171 24.94 -10.27 -2.67
C PHE A 171 26.23 -11.10 -2.67
N GLY A 172 26.52 -11.85 -3.75
CA GLY A 172 27.68 -12.71 -3.93
C GLY A 172 28.80 -12.07 -4.70
#